data_AF-A0A4W5RM39-F1
#
_entry.id   AF-A0A4W5RM39-F1
#
_cell.length_a   1.000
_cell.length_b   1.000
_cell.length_c   1.000
_cell.angle_alpha   90.00
_cell.angle_beta   90.00
_cell.angle_gamma   90.00
#
_symmetry.space_group_name_H-M   'P 1'
#
loop_
_entity.id
_entity.type
_entity.pdbx_description
1 polymer ?
#
loop_
_entity_poly.entity_id
_entity_poly.type
_entity_poly.pdbx_seq_one_letter_code
_entity_poly.pdbx_strand_id
1 'polypeptide(L)'
;VPYGLRLLRHHRVKVRRHTNSMLDTSKSLNPPVVVHCSAGVGRTGVVILTELMISCLEHNERVEVPMMLSHLRQQRMLMVQTISQYKFVYQVLIQFLKNSRLI
;
A
#
# COMPACT_ATOMS: atom_id res chain seq x y z
N VAL A 1 -14.74 -10.50 -5.59
CA VAL A 1 -13.82 -9.35 -5.35
C VAL A 1 -12.39 -9.87 -5.51
N PRO A 2 -11.56 -9.29 -6.40
CA PRO A 2 -10.20 -9.77 -6.63
C PRO A 2 -9.40 -9.80 -5.33
N TYR A 3 -8.60 -10.84 -5.14
CA TYR A 3 -7.93 -11.20 -3.87
C TYR A 3 -7.14 -10.05 -3.24
N GLY A 4 -6.55 -9.15 -4.04
CA GLY A 4 -5.81 -7.98 -3.55
C GLY A 4 -6.63 -6.93 -2.79
N LEU A 5 -7.94 -6.82 -3.06
CA LEU A 5 -8.82 -5.89 -2.32
C LEU A 5 -9.30 -6.47 -0.98
N ARG A 6 -9.19 -7.79 -0.80
CA ARG A 6 -9.55 -8.43 0.48
C ARG A 6 -8.48 -8.15 1.54
N LEU A 7 -7.20 -8.00 1.14
CA LEU A 7 -6.11 -7.49 1.97
C LEU A 7 -6.38 -6.08 2.51
N LEU A 8 -6.95 -5.17 1.70
CA LEU A 8 -7.33 -3.82 2.14
C LEU A 8 -8.36 -3.80 3.29
N ARG A 9 -9.19 -4.85 3.43
CA ARG A 9 -10.22 -4.93 4.47
C ARG A 9 -9.77 -5.68 5.72
N HIS A 10 -8.81 -6.59 5.62
CA HIS A 10 -8.42 -7.47 6.73
C HIS A 10 -6.99 -7.27 7.23
N HIS A 11 -6.06 -6.81 6.39
CA HIS A 11 -4.65 -6.68 6.77
C HIS A 11 -4.23 -5.23 6.87
N ARG A 12 -3.60 -4.92 8.00
CA ARG A 12 -3.10 -3.59 8.37
C ARG A 12 -2.19 -3.08 7.26
N VAL A 13 -2.61 -2.01 6.59
CA VAL A 13 -1.67 -1.09 5.93
C VAL A 13 -0.80 -0.52 7.08
N LYS A 14 0.39 -1.07 7.29
CA LYS A 14 1.38 -0.64 8.29
C LYS A 14 2.08 0.63 7.80
N VAL A 15 1.32 1.69 7.51
CA VAL A 15 1.90 3.03 7.63
C VAL A 15 2.28 3.17 9.11
N ARG A 16 3.58 3.18 9.41
CA ARG A 16 4.14 3.29 10.77
C ARG A 16 3.36 4.37 11.54
N ARG A 17 2.50 3.91 12.45
CA ARG A 17 1.64 4.78 13.27
C ARG A 17 2.52 5.46 14.31
N HIS A 18 3.13 6.58 13.93
CA HIS A 18 3.53 7.61 14.89
C HIS A 18 2.35 8.59 15.05
N THR A 19 1.22 8.10 15.54
CA THR A 19 0.05 8.94 15.83
C THR A 19 -0.08 9.10 17.34
N ASN A 20 -0.08 10.35 17.81
CA ASN A 20 -0.44 10.71 19.17
C ASN A 20 -1.82 10.14 19.49
N SER A 21 -1.88 9.32 20.54
CA SER A 21 -3.07 8.65 21.05
C SER A 21 -4.12 9.66 21.50
N MET A 22 -5.15 9.88 20.69
CA MET A 22 -6.50 10.23 21.13
C MET A 22 -7.50 9.69 20.10
N LEU A 23 -7.83 8.40 20.17
CA LEU A 23 -8.93 7.83 19.39
C LEU A 23 -9.99 7.25 20.34
N ASP A 24 -11.17 7.84 20.24
CA ASP A 24 -12.40 7.50 20.94
C ASP A 24 -12.80 6.04 20.69
N THR A 25 -13.05 5.28 21.75
CA THR A 25 -13.23 3.81 21.74
C THR A 25 -14.58 3.35 21.11
N SER A 26 -15.38 4.27 20.56
CA SER A 26 -16.75 4.01 20.11
C SER A 26 -16.96 3.91 18.59
N LYS A 27 -15.91 4.04 17.77
CA LYS A 27 -16.00 3.92 16.29
C LYS A 27 -15.04 2.86 15.77
N SER A 28 -15.46 2.18 14.69
CA SER A 28 -14.76 1.11 13.94
C SER A 28 -13.28 0.96 14.27
N LEU A 29 -12.88 -0.23 14.75
CA LEU A 29 -11.52 -0.55 15.24
C LEU A 29 -10.36 -0.22 14.25
N ASN A 30 -10.67 0.13 12.99
CA ASN A 30 -9.70 0.50 11.96
C ASN A 30 -10.22 1.62 11.03
N PRO A 31 -10.10 2.91 11.40
CA PRO A 31 -10.42 3.99 10.47
C PRO A 31 -9.46 3.99 9.27
N PRO A 32 -9.92 4.44 8.08
CA PRO A 32 -9.06 4.55 6.91
C PRO A 32 -7.92 5.56 7.15
N VAL A 33 -6.72 5.23 6.68
CA VAL A 33 -5.56 6.14 6.73
C VAL A 33 -5.61 7.09 5.54
N VAL A 34 -5.54 8.40 5.80
CA VAL A 34 -5.47 9.41 4.74
C VAL A 34 -4.02 9.53 4.25
N VAL A 35 -3.82 9.34 2.94
CA VAL A 35 -2.53 9.53 2.26
C VAL A 35 -2.73 10.57 1.16
N HIS A 36 -1.98 11.68 1.22
CA HIS A 36 -2.09 12.74 0.21
C HIS A 36 -0.72 13.20 -0.28
N CYS A 37 -0.72 13.85 -1.44
CA CYS A 37 0.39 14.67 -1.92
C CYS A 37 -0.21 15.98 -2.47
N SER A 38 0.26 16.50 -3.60
CA SER A 38 -0.37 17.66 -4.25
C SER A 38 -1.68 17.26 -4.96
N ALA A 39 -1.62 16.37 -5.97
CA ALA A 39 -2.81 15.87 -6.68
C ALA A 39 -3.39 14.57 -6.10
N GLY A 40 -2.69 13.97 -5.13
CA GLY A 40 -3.09 12.71 -4.49
C GLY A 40 -3.06 11.48 -5.40
N VAL A 41 -2.18 11.44 -6.41
CA VAL A 41 -2.11 10.32 -7.38
C VAL A 41 -0.70 9.75 -7.59
N GLY A 42 0.33 10.58 -7.79
CA GLY A 42 1.71 10.12 -8.02
C GLY A 42 2.36 9.49 -6.78
N ARG A 43 2.86 10.33 -5.86
CA ARG A 43 3.49 9.87 -4.60
C ARG A 43 2.51 9.10 -3.71
N THR A 44 1.25 9.52 -3.64
CA THR A 44 0.19 8.79 -2.94
C THR A 44 0.05 7.36 -3.47
N GLY A 45 0.03 7.19 -4.80
CA GLY A 45 -0.04 5.87 -5.42
C GLY A 45 1.18 5.00 -5.14
N VAL A 46 2.39 5.58 -5.10
CA VAL A 46 3.61 4.85 -4.73
C VAL A 46 3.48 4.32 -3.31
N VAL A 47 3.12 5.17 -2.33
CA VAL A 47 3.00 4.76 -0.93
C VAL A 47 1.97 3.63 -0.77
N ILE A 48 0.76 3.81 -1.34
CA ILE A 48 -0.31 2.82 -1.22
C ILE A 48 0.07 1.50 -1.91
N LEU A 49 0.61 1.56 -3.13
CA LEU A 49 0.98 0.35 -3.88
C LEU A 49 2.09 -0.42 -3.17
N THR A 50 3.15 0.26 -2.74
CA THR A 50 4.26 -0.36 -2.01
C THR A 50 3.76 -1.06 -0.75
N GLU A 51 2.91 -0.41 0.03
CA GLU A 51 2.40 -0.98 1.27
C GLU A 51 1.53 -2.23 1.03
N LEU A 52 0.70 -2.23 -0.01
CA LEU A 52 -0.07 -3.41 -0.40
C LEU A 52 0.83 -4.57 -0.84
N MET A 53 1.89 -4.28 -1.59
CA MET A 53 2.83 -5.31 -2.05
C MET A 53 3.70 -5.86 -0.92
N ILE A 54 4.11 -5.01 0.03
CA ILE A 54 4.77 -5.46 1.27
C ILE A 54 3.83 -6.36 2.07
N SER A 55 2.55 -5.97 2.23
CA SER A 55 1.57 -6.81 2.91
C SER A 55 1.39 -8.15 2.19
N CYS A 56 1.41 -8.19 0.84
CA CYS A 56 1.40 -9.46 0.13
C CYS A 56 2.63 -10.32 0.47
N LEU A 57 3.83 -9.73 0.45
CA LEU A 57 5.07 -10.43 0.80
C LEU A 57 5.06 -10.99 2.23
N GLU A 58 4.64 -10.19 3.20
CA GLU A 58 4.59 -10.60 4.62
C GLU A 58 3.64 -11.77 4.88
N HIS A 59 2.59 -11.92 4.08
CA HIS A 59 1.58 -12.97 4.23
C HIS A 59 1.73 -14.09 3.20
N ASN A 60 2.86 -14.13 2.48
CA ASN A 60 3.15 -15.12 1.44
C ASN A 60 2.07 -15.19 0.34
N GLU A 61 1.47 -14.04 0.04
CA GLU A 61 0.48 -13.85 -1.03
C GLU A 61 1.16 -13.50 -2.35
N ARG A 62 0.46 -13.72 -3.46
CA ARG A 62 1.00 -13.45 -4.80
C ARG A 62 1.26 -11.95 -5.01
N VAL A 63 2.49 -11.61 -5.44
CA VAL A 63 2.91 -10.23 -5.72
C VAL A 63 2.81 -9.94 -7.22
N GLU A 64 1.73 -9.27 -7.63
CA GLU A 64 1.48 -8.85 -9.01
C GLU A 64 1.34 -7.32 -9.09
N VAL A 65 2.48 -6.62 -9.10
CA VAL A 65 2.53 -5.14 -9.07
C VAL A 65 1.69 -4.48 -10.19
N PRO A 66 1.74 -4.93 -11.47
CA PRO A 66 0.93 -4.32 -12.53
C PRO A 66 -0.58 -4.49 -12.29
N MET A 67 -1.00 -5.67 -11.81
CA MET A 67 -2.40 -5.96 -11.53
C MET A 67 -2.92 -5.11 -10.37
N MET A 68 -2.15 -4.99 -9.29
CA MET A 68 -2.53 -4.14 -8.16
C MET A 68 -2.59 -2.66 -8.57
N LEU A 69 -1.64 -2.18 -9.37
CA LEU A 69 -1.67 -0.81 -9.88
C LEU A 69 -2.91 -0.56 -10.75
N SER A 70 -3.30 -1.53 -11.58
CA SER A 70 -4.54 -1.45 -12.36
C SER A 70 -5.76 -1.28 -11.45
N HIS A 71 -5.86 -2.06 -10.38
CA HIS A 71 -6.94 -1.92 -9.39
C HIS A 71 -6.93 -0.58 -8.66
N LEU A 72 -5.76 -0.05 -8.29
CA LEU A 72 -5.67 1.30 -7.71
C LEU A 72 -6.17 2.37 -8.70
N ARG A 73 -5.84 2.23 -9.99
CA ARG A 73 -6.30 3.14 -11.04
C ARG A 73 -7.80 3.07 -11.31
N GLN A 74 -8.42 1.91 -11.07
CA GLN A 74 -9.88 1.76 -11.10
C GLN A 74 -10.59 2.49 -9.95
N GLN A 75 -9.94 2.61 -8.79
CA GLN A 75 -10.51 3.35 -7.65
C GLN A 75 -10.20 4.85 -7.68
N ARG A 76 -9.01 5.22 -8.16
CA ARG A 76 -8.58 6.61 -8.35
C ARG A 76 -7.67 6.68 -9.57
N MET A 77 -8.06 7.45 -10.57
CA MET A 77 -7.29 7.53 -11.82
C MET A 77 -5.85 8.02 -11.60
N LEU A 78 -4.97 7.68 -12.55
CA LEU A 78 -3.58 8.19 -12.63
C LEU A 78 -2.68 7.85 -11.43
N MET A 79 -3.06 6.90 -10.58
CA MET A 79 -2.19 6.39 -9.51
C MET A 79 -0.86 5.93 -10.09
N VAL A 80 0.26 6.35 -9.47
CA VAL A 80 1.64 6.19 -9.97
C VAL A 80 1.81 6.77 -11.39
N GLN A 81 2.36 7.97 -11.49
CA GLN A 81 2.32 8.78 -12.72
C GLN A 81 3.52 8.60 -13.64
N THR A 82 4.70 8.22 -13.11
CA THR A 82 5.93 8.17 -13.90
C THR A 82 6.60 6.80 -13.83
N ILE A 83 7.42 6.49 -14.84
CA ILE A 83 8.22 5.26 -14.89
C ILE A 83 9.16 5.20 -13.68
N SER A 84 9.77 6.32 -13.29
CA SER A 84 10.66 6.37 -12.13
C SER A 84 9.93 6.02 -10.82
N GLN A 85 8.69 6.48 -10.65
CA GLN A 85 7.85 6.11 -9.50
C GLN A 85 7.54 4.61 -9.51
N TYR A 86 7.21 4.05 -10.68
CA TYR A 86 6.94 2.62 -10.82
C TYR A 86 8.19 1.77 -10.53
N LYS A 87 9.35 2.14 -11.06
CA LYS A 87 10.65 1.50 -10.76
C LYS A 87 10.98 1.59 -9.27
N PHE A 88 10.71 2.73 -8.65
CA PHE A 88 10.96 2.93 -7.23
C PHE A 88 10.16 1.96 -6.35
N VAL A 89 8.92 1.64 -6.71
CA VAL A 89 8.13 0.61 -6.01
C VAL A 89 8.89 -0.72 -5.98
N TYR A 90 9.41 -1.19 -7.12
CA TYR A 90 10.20 -2.43 -7.16
C TYR A 90 11.50 -2.33 -6.35
N GLN A 91 12.20 -1.20 -6.41
CA GLN A 91 13.43 -1.01 -5.61
C GLN A 91 13.14 -1.15 -4.12
N VAL A 92 12.04 -0.57 -3.63
CA VAL A 92 11.63 -0.70 -2.23
C VAL A 92 11.26 -2.13 -1.88
N LEU A 93 10.54 -2.86 -2.75
CA LEU A 93 10.18 -4.26 -2.50
C LEU A 93 11.41 -5.17 -2.44
N ILE A 94 12.37 -4.98 -3.35
CA ILE A 94 13.65 -5.71 -3.33
C ILE A 94 14.42 -5.40 -2.05
N GLN A 95 14.49 -4.12 -1.65
CA GLN A 95 15.16 -3.72 -0.42
C GLN A 95 14.47 -4.29 0.83
N PHE A 96 13.14 -4.33 0.83
CA PHE A 96 12.35 -4.94 1.88
C PHE A 96 12.71 -6.42 2.02
N LEU A 97 12.72 -7.18 0.93
CA LEU A 97 13.09 -8.60 0.95
C LEU A 97 14.51 -8.83 1.47
N LYS A 98 15.50 -8.05 1.01
CA LYS A 98 16.89 -8.13 1.49
C LYS A 98 17.03 -7.88 3.00
N ASN A 99 16.16 -7.05 3.56
CA ASN A 99 16.17 -6.70 4.98
C ASN A 99 15.26 -7.60 5.83
N SER A 100 14.48 -8.47 5.19
CA SER A 100 13.53 -9.38 5.83
C SER A 100 14.14 -10.77 5.94
N ARG A 101 13.82 -11.53 6.98
CA ARG A 101 14.18 -12.97 7.08
C ARG A 101 13.24 -13.87 6.27
N LEU A 102 12.64 -13.34 5.19
CA LEU A 102 11.68 -14.04 4.35
C LEU A 102 12.38 -14.84 3.23
N ILE A 103 13.63 -14.51 2.95
CA ILE A 103 14.55 -15.21 2.06
C ILE A 103 15.92 -15.32 2.72
#